data_AF-A0A3B8W1Q7-F1
#
_entry.id   AF-A0A3B8W1Q7-F1
#
_cell.length_a   1.000
_cell.length_b   1.000
_cell.length_c   1.000
_cell.angle_alpha   90.00
_cell.angle_beta   90.00
_cell.angle_gamma   90.00
#
_symmetry.space_group_name_H-M   'P 1'
#
loop_
_entity.id
_entity.type
_entity.pdbx_description
1 polymer ?
#
loop_
_entity_poly.entity_id
_entity_poly.type
_entity_poly.pdbx_seq_one_letter_code
_entity_poly.pdbx_strand_id
1 'polypeptide(L)'
;MDVEVSRANANIVWAGSRITSTGRIQVSTNGGISFSPTADYTEKTMGNITKLGSHPTEPNTAYAIFSFRGRPKILRTTNLGGSWQDITGFNSGSVSTNGFPDVAVYCIYVRPDNPNIIWAGTEIGIVQSLNAGVSWALLDEFPNISVWD
;
A
#
# COMPACT_ATOMS: atom_id res chain seq x y z
N MET A 1 -1.76 2.63 13.40
CA MET A 1 -3.21 2.45 13.18
C MET A 1 -3.62 3.56 12.25
N ASP A 2 -4.46 3.24 11.28
CA ASP A 2 -4.90 4.20 10.28
C ASP A 2 -6.34 3.92 9.85
N VAL A 3 -6.99 4.95 9.31
CA VAL A 3 -8.32 4.91 8.72
C VAL A 3 -8.30 5.71 7.42
N GLU A 4 -8.78 5.10 6.35
CA GLU A 4 -8.75 5.66 5.00
C GLU A 4 -10.14 5.53 4.36
N VAL A 5 -10.72 6.66 3.95
CA VAL A 5 -11.95 6.69 3.16
C VAL A 5 -11.59 6.61 1.69
N SER A 6 -12.22 5.70 0.95
CA SER A 6 -11.92 5.55 -0.47
C SER A 6 -12.27 6.82 -1.25
N ARG A 7 -11.27 7.35 -1.96
CA ARG A 7 -11.43 8.51 -2.84
C ARG A 7 -12.39 8.26 -4.00
N ALA A 8 -12.49 7.00 -4.44
CA ALA A 8 -13.38 6.61 -5.53
C ALA A 8 -14.84 6.38 -5.05
N ASN A 9 -15.05 6.06 -3.77
CA ASN A 9 -16.39 5.82 -3.22
C ASN A 9 -16.39 5.99 -1.69
N ALA A 10 -17.03 7.06 -1.20
CA ALA A 10 -17.08 7.39 0.22
C ALA A 10 -17.80 6.34 1.10
N ASN A 11 -18.58 5.42 0.51
CA ASN A 11 -19.14 4.29 1.27
C ASN A 11 -18.09 3.23 1.63
N ILE A 12 -16.91 3.27 1.01
CA ILE A 12 -15.84 2.33 1.28
C ILE A 12 -14.86 2.97 2.26
N VAL A 13 -14.70 2.34 3.42
CA VAL A 13 -13.81 2.81 4.50
C VAL A 13 -12.92 1.66 4.93
N TRP A 14 -11.62 1.90 4.96
CA TRP A 14 -10.60 0.96 5.42
C TRP A 14 -10.10 1.38 6.79
N ALA A 15 -9.91 0.43 7.69
CA ALA A 15 -9.35 0.71 9.01
C ALA A 15 -8.47 -0.46 9.48
N GLY A 16 -7.35 -0.16 10.13
CA GLY A 16 -6.51 -1.22 10.68
C GLY A 16 -5.21 -0.73 11.28
N SER A 17 -4.49 -1.64 11.93
CA SER A 17 -3.17 -1.34 12.52
C SER A 17 -2.07 -2.27 12.06
N ARG A 18 -2.42 -3.45 11.53
CA ARG A 18 -1.49 -4.51 11.18
C ARG A 18 -2.13 -5.52 10.23
N ILE A 19 -1.29 -6.26 9.52
CA ILE A 19 -1.63 -7.53 8.88
C ILE A 19 -0.77 -8.61 9.52
N THR A 20 -1.40 -9.49 10.30
CA THR A 20 -0.81 -10.63 10.98
C THR A 20 -1.86 -11.74 11.08
N SER A 21 -1.47 -12.94 11.50
CA SER A 21 -2.40 -14.05 11.73
C SER A 21 -3.55 -13.73 12.70
N THR A 22 -3.40 -12.70 13.54
CA THR A 22 -4.39 -12.26 14.54
C THR A 22 -4.85 -10.81 14.34
N GLY A 23 -4.43 -10.13 13.28
CA GLY A 23 -4.78 -8.74 13.02
C GLY A 23 -4.94 -8.49 11.53
N ARG A 24 -6.09 -7.95 11.14
CA ARG A 24 -6.42 -7.74 9.73
C ARG A 24 -6.89 -6.32 9.54
N ILE A 25 -6.63 -5.79 8.34
CA ILE A 25 -7.35 -4.61 7.87
C ILE A 25 -8.84 -4.96 7.84
N GLN A 26 -9.67 -3.98 8.17
CA GLN A 26 -11.11 -4.07 8.13
C GLN A 26 -11.59 -3.17 6.98
N VAL A 27 -12.63 -3.60 6.29
CA VAL A 27 -13.28 -2.84 5.23
C VAL A 27 -14.76 -2.69 5.54
N SER A 28 -15.28 -1.49 5.38
CA SER A 28 -16.70 -1.18 5.30
C SER A 28 -17.06 -0.86 3.86
N THR A 29 -18.25 -1.24 3.43
CA THR A 29 -18.83 -0.89 2.12
C THR A 29 -20.14 -0.11 2.27
N ASN A 30 -20.48 0.30 3.49
CA ASN A 30 -21.72 1.00 3.85
C ASN A 30 -21.44 2.25 4.70
N GLY A 31 -20.39 2.99 4.37
CA GLY A 31 -20.08 4.29 4.96
C GLY A 31 -19.63 4.21 6.42
N GLY A 32 -19.01 3.10 6.82
CA GLY A 32 -18.52 2.89 8.19
C GLY A 32 -19.57 2.38 9.18
N ILE A 33 -20.77 2.00 8.74
CA ILE A 33 -21.82 1.43 9.61
C ILE A 33 -21.42 0.04 10.13
N SER A 34 -20.84 -0.79 9.26
CA SER A 34 -20.31 -2.11 9.63
C SER A 34 -19.01 -2.41 8.91
N PHE A 35 -18.14 -3.19 9.56
CA PHE A 35 -16.84 -3.58 9.05
C PHE A 35 -16.72 -5.10 8.97
N SER A 36 -16.00 -5.58 7.96
CA SER A 36 -15.62 -6.99 7.79
C SER A 36 -14.10 -7.12 7.66
N PRO A 37 -13.49 -8.19 8.20
CA PRO A 37 -12.06 -8.41 8.09
C PRO A 37 -11.67 -8.78 6.65
N THR A 38 -10.56 -8.21 6.17
CA THR A 38 -9.94 -8.62 4.90
C THR A 38 -9.27 -9.99 5.03
N ALA A 39 -8.84 -10.57 3.92
CA ALA A 39 -7.94 -11.72 3.92
C ALA A 39 -6.61 -11.38 4.63
N ASP A 40 -5.98 -12.42 5.18
CA ASP A 40 -4.60 -12.35 5.68
C ASP A 40 -3.63 -12.37 4.49
N TYR A 41 -2.36 -12.01 4.75
CA TYR A 41 -1.27 -12.14 3.81
C TYR A 41 -0.36 -13.31 4.19
N THR A 42 -0.48 -14.43 3.49
CA THR A 42 0.16 -15.70 3.89
C THR A 42 1.54 -15.93 3.29
N GLU A 43 1.91 -15.20 2.23
CA GLU A 43 3.22 -15.36 1.57
C GLU A 43 4.38 -14.99 2.50
N LYS A 44 4.12 -14.10 3.48
CA LYS A 44 5.13 -13.66 4.43
C LYS A 44 4.49 -13.14 5.70
N THR A 45 5.14 -13.38 6.83
CA THR A 45 4.75 -12.74 8.09
C THR A 45 4.99 -11.24 8.00
N MET A 46 3.89 -10.48 8.06
CA MET A 46 3.86 -9.03 8.09
C MET A 46 3.68 -8.52 9.53
N GLY A 47 3.45 -7.22 9.69
CA GLY A 47 3.29 -6.60 10.99
C GLY A 47 2.43 -5.34 10.91
N ASN A 48 2.80 -4.32 11.66
CA ASN A 48 2.07 -3.06 11.70
C ASN A 48 2.10 -2.34 10.35
N ILE A 49 0.98 -1.75 9.96
CA ILE A 49 0.98 -0.83 8.82
C ILE A 49 1.54 0.52 9.24
N THR A 50 2.18 1.20 8.30
CA THR A 50 2.52 2.61 8.43
C THR A 50 1.34 3.48 8.02
N LYS A 51 0.69 3.18 6.89
CA LYS A 51 -0.43 3.95 6.32
C LYS A 51 -1.31 3.06 5.44
N LEU A 52 -2.57 3.45 5.25
CA LEU A 52 -3.50 2.93 4.25
C LEU A 52 -3.64 3.98 3.14
N GLY A 53 -3.80 3.51 1.91
CA GLY A 53 -4.12 4.37 0.77
C GLY A 53 -5.24 3.77 -0.06
N SER A 54 -6.00 4.61 -0.74
CA SER A 54 -7.07 4.20 -1.66
C SER A 54 -6.77 4.60 -3.10
N HIS A 55 -7.26 3.82 -4.05
CA HIS A 55 -7.18 4.20 -5.45
C HIS A 55 -8.14 5.36 -5.75
N PRO A 56 -7.72 6.38 -6.53
CA PRO A 56 -8.52 7.58 -6.76
C PRO A 56 -9.81 7.33 -7.57
N THR A 57 -9.81 6.30 -8.42
CA THR A 57 -10.92 6.03 -9.37
C THR A 57 -11.44 4.59 -9.34
N GLU A 58 -10.82 3.70 -8.56
CA GLU A 58 -11.20 2.28 -8.50
C GLU A 58 -11.64 1.94 -7.08
N PRO A 59 -12.95 1.82 -6.81
CA PRO A 59 -13.47 1.72 -5.44
C PRO A 59 -12.97 0.48 -4.69
N ASN A 60 -12.67 -0.61 -5.41
CA ASN A 60 -12.27 -1.88 -4.82
C ASN A 60 -10.75 -1.99 -4.58
N THR A 61 -9.99 -0.96 -4.96
CA THR A 61 -8.53 -0.96 -4.93
C THR A 61 -8.00 -0.13 -3.76
N ALA A 62 -7.16 -0.76 -2.93
CA ALA A 62 -6.52 -0.13 -1.77
C ALA A 62 -5.11 -0.68 -1.54
N TYR A 63 -4.35 0.03 -0.70
CA TYR A 63 -2.94 -0.22 -0.44
C TYR A 63 -2.69 -0.22 1.07
N ALA A 64 -1.95 -1.22 1.55
CA ALA A 64 -1.41 -1.25 2.90
C ALA A 64 0.11 -1.06 2.82
N ILE A 65 0.62 -0.05 3.53
CA ILE A 65 2.02 0.38 3.49
C ILE A 65 2.76 -0.12 4.72
N PHE A 66 4.01 -0.51 4.55
CA PHE A 66 4.86 -1.11 5.57
C PHE A 66 6.28 -0.56 5.54
N SER A 67 6.85 -0.34 6.71
CA SER A 67 8.27 0.01 6.90
C SER A 67 9.06 -1.16 7.51
N PHE A 68 9.02 -2.33 6.85
CA PHE A 68 9.67 -3.55 7.31
C PHE A 68 10.86 -3.93 6.45
N ARG A 69 12.03 -4.09 7.08
CA ARG A 69 13.26 -4.53 6.41
C ARG A 69 13.10 -5.91 5.77
N GLY A 70 13.52 -6.07 4.51
CA GLY A 70 13.49 -7.32 3.76
C GLY A 70 12.10 -7.95 3.63
N ARG A 71 11.04 -7.13 3.64
CA ARG A 71 9.62 -7.53 3.53
C ARG A 71 8.89 -6.63 2.52
N PRO A 72 7.72 -7.06 2.01
CA PRO A 72 6.85 -6.21 1.19
C PRO A 72 6.66 -4.84 1.82
N LYS A 73 6.77 -3.80 1.00
CA LYS A 73 6.59 -2.40 1.41
C LYS A 73 5.18 -1.90 1.12
N ILE A 74 4.57 -2.39 0.03
CA ILE A 74 3.22 -2.05 -0.37
C ILE A 74 2.50 -3.33 -0.78
N LEU A 75 1.44 -3.65 -0.04
CA LEU A 75 0.47 -4.66 -0.45
C LEU A 75 -0.73 -3.96 -1.10
N ARG A 76 -1.16 -4.43 -2.26
CA ARG A 76 -2.35 -3.94 -2.98
C ARG A 76 -3.46 -4.98 -2.93
N THR A 77 -4.69 -4.53 -2.76
CA THR A 77 -5.90 -5.30 -3.09
C THR A 77 -6.65 -4.61 -4.22
N THR A 78 -7.39 -5.37 -5.02
CA THR A 78 -8.29 -4.89 -6.09
C THR A 78 -9.71 -5.44 -5.94
N ASN A 79 -9.97 -6.16 -4.85
CA ASN A 79 -11.20 -6.90 -4.59
C ASN A 79 -11.69 -6.72 -3.15
N LEU A 80 -11.61 -5.48 -2.65
CA LEU A 80 -12.07 -5.11 -1.30
C LEU A 80 -11.40 -5.94 -0.19
N GLY A 81 -10.11 -6.27 -0.38
CA GLY A 81 -9.34 -7.03 0.60
C GLY A 81 -9.63 -8.53 0.59
N GLY A 82 -10.31 -9.06 -0.44
CA GLY A 82 -10.43 -10.49 -0.65
C GLY A 82 -9.08 -11.19 -0.87
N SER A 83 -8.10 -10.46 -1.41
CA SER A 83 -6.70 -10.88 -1.51
C SER A 83 -5.76 -9.68 -1.52
N TRP A 84 -4.52 -9.91 -1.09
CA TRP A 84 -3.44 -8.91 -1.09
C TRP A 84 -2.27 -9.39 -1.96
N GLN A 85 -1.69 -8.49 -2.74
CA GLN A 85 -0.54 -8.73 -3.60
C GLN A 85 0.58 -7.74 -3.26
N ASP A 86 1.79 -8.25 -3.05
CA ASP A 86 2.99 -7.39 -3.00
C ASP A 86 3.31 -6.83 -4.38
N ILE A 87 3.38 -5.50 -4.46
CA ILE A 87 3.79 -4.78 -5.69
C ILE A 87 5.23 -4.27 -5.61
N THR A 88 5.96 -4.59 -4.54
CA THR A 88 7.33 -4.12 -4.29
C THR A 88 8.39 -5.21 -4.43
N GLY A 89 8.01 -6.45 -4.73
CA GLY A 89 8.91 -7.52 -5.19
C GLY A 89 9.70 -8.22 -4.07
N PHE A 90 9.24 -8.18 -2.82
CA PHE A 90 9.90 -8.80 -1.66
C PHE A 90 9.26 -10.15 -1.24
N ASN A 91 8.43 -10.76 -2.09
CA ASN A 91 7.79 -12.03 -1.78
C ASN A 91 8.74 -13.20 -1.66
N SER A 92 9.65 -13.35 -2.62
CA SER A 92 10.56 -14.50 -2.69
C SER A 92 11.86 -14.33 -1.90
N GLY A 93 12.13 -13.15 -1.33
CA GLY A 93 13.40 -12.88 -0.66
C GLY A 93 13.45 -11.57 0.12
N SER A 94 14.64 -11.13 0.50
CA SER A 94 14.88 -9.83 1.15
C SER A 94 15.34 -8.74 0.18
N VAL A 95 15.40 -9.05 -1.12
CA VAL A 95 15.78 -8.14 -2.19
C VAL A 95 14.61 -8.05 -3.16
N SER A 96 14.28 -6.83 -3.59
CA SER A 96 13.18 -6.60 -4.52
C SER A 96 13.48 -7.15 -5.91
N THR A 97 12.54 -7.91 -6.46
CA THR A 97 12.51 -8.29 -7.88
C THR A 97 11.96 -7.18 -8.79
N ASN A 98 11.33 -6.15 -8.21
CA ASN A 98 10.64 -5.09 -8.94
C ASN A 98 11.42 -3.75 -8.89
N GLY A 99 12.62 -3.72 -8.31
CA GLY A 99 13.47 -2.53 -8.21
C GLY A 99 13.17 -1.62 -7.02
N PHE A 100 12.25 -2.01 -6.11
CA PHE A 100 11.92 -1.19 -4.94
C PHE A 100 13.03 -1.29 -3.86
N PRO A 101 13.57 -0.18 -3.35
CA PRO A 101 14.65 -0.21 -2.36
C PRO A 101 14.18 -0.69 -0.97
N ASP A 102 15.06 -1.31 -0.19
CA ASP A 102 14.73 -1.78 1.18
C ASP A 102 14.75 -0.62 2.20
N VAL A 103 13.78 0.28 2.09
CA VAL A 103 13.64 1.51 2.89
C VAL A 103 12.27 1.61 3.56
N ALA A 104 12.15 2.46 4.57
CA ALA A 104 10.86 2.82 5.17
C ALA A 104 9.97 3.58 4.17
N VAL A 105 8.68 3.28 4.20
CA VAL A 105 7.64 3.90 3.34
C VAL A 105 6.55 4.47 4.23
N TYR A 106 6.20 5.72 3.99
CA TYR A 106 5.31 6.51 4.85
C TYR A 106 3.98 6.84 4.20
N CYS A 107 3.97 7.05 2.88
CA CYS A 107 2.76 7.35 2.15
C CYS A 107 2.77 6.78 0.73
N ILE A 108 1.59 6.73 0.12
CA ILE A 108 1.40 6.34 -1.26
C ILE A 108 0.46 7.32 -1.93
N TYR A 109 0.75 7.66 -3.18
CA TYR A 109 -0.10 8.48 -4.02
C TYR A 109 -0.23 7.83 -5.40
N VAL A 110 -1.46 7.61 -5.83
CA VAL A 110 -1.78 7.15 -7.19
C VAL A 110 -2.34 8.34 -7.96
N ARG A 111 -1.78 8.62 -9.14
CA ARG A 111 -2.25 9.73 -9.97
C ARG A 111 -3.67 9.48 -10.49
N PRO A 112 -4.64 10.37 -10.21
CA PRO A 112 -6.01 10.20 -10.72
C PRO A 112 -6.12 10.26 -12.24
N ASP A 113 -5.24 11.02 -12.90
CA ASP A 113 -5.24 11.23 -14.34
C ASP A 113 -4.48 10.15 -15.12
N ASN A 114 -3.54 9.46 -14.47
CA ASN A 114 -2.88 8.27 -15.01
C ASN A 114 -2.51 7.30 -13.87
N PRO A 115 -3.40 6.35 -13.52
CA PRO A 115 -3.19 5.46 -12.37
C PRO A 115 -2.03 4.46 -12.52
N ASN A 116 -1.41 4.37 -13.69
CA ASN A 116 -0.15 3.63 -13.84
C ASN A 116 1.00 4.31 -13.08
N ILE A 117 0.89 5.61 -12.82
CA ILE A 117 1.89 6.36 -12.08
C ILE A 117 1.55 6.30 -10.59
N ILE A 118 2.43 5.66 -9.83
CA ILE A 118 2.31 5.52 -8.38
C ILE A 118 3.59 6.07 -7.74
N TRP A 119 3.43 6.90 -6.72
CA TRP A 119 4.53 7.42 -5.90
C TRP A 119 4.44 6.82 -4.50
N ALA A 120 5.56 6.33 -4.01
CA ALA A 120 5.76 5.93 -2.63
C ALA A 120 6.68 6.96 -1.97
N GLY A 121 6.17 7.65 -0.95
CA GLY A 121 6.98 8.53 -0.12
C GLY A 121 7.79 7.71 0.86
N THR A 122 9.11 7.84 0.81
CA THR A 122 10.07 7.04 1.59
C THR A 122 11.01 7.94 2.38
N GLU A 123 11.85 7.33 3.23
CA GLU A 123 12.88 8.06 3.97
C GLU A 123 14.02 8.63 3.10
N ILE A 124 14.14 8.17 1.84
CA ILE A 124 15.18 8.58 0.89
C ILE A 124 14.64 9.37 -0.31
N GLY A 125 13.39 9.83 -0.26
CA GLY A 125 12.73 10.53 -1.37
C GLY A 125 11.52 9.77 -1.91
N ILE A 126 11.17 10.03 -3.17
CA ILE A 126 10.04 9.39 -3.85
C ILE A 126 10.53 8.19 -4.64
N VAL A 127 9.96 7.01 -4.38
CA VAL A 127 10.11 5.85 -5.27
C VAL A 127 8.88 5.79 -6.18
N GLN A 128 9.10 5.79 -7.49
CA GLN A 128 8.06 5.90 -8.51
C GLN A 128 7.91 4.59 -9.28
N SER A 129 6.67 4.25 -9.59
CA SER A 129 6.30 3.30 -10.64
C SER A 129 5.60 4.05 -11.77
N LEU A 130 5.87 3.63 -13.01
CA LEU A 130 5.21 4.12 -14.23
C LEU A 130 4.28 3.07 -14.88
N ASN A 131 4.15 1.90 -14.24
CA ASN A 131 3.45 0.74 -14.76
C ASN A 131 2.67 0.01 -13.64
N ALA A 132 1.95 0.78 -12.82
CA ALA A 132 1.05 0.30 -11.79
C ALA A 132 1.70 -0.68 -10.78
N GLY A 133 2.96 -0.46 -10.45
CA GLY A 133 3.72 -1.25 -9.49
C GLY A 133 4.41 -2.49 -10.05
N VAL A 134 4.45 -2.67 -11.38
CA VAL A 134 5.22 -3.77 -11.99
C VAL A 134 6.72 -3.56 -11.81
N SER A 135 7.21 -2.33 -11.93
CA SER A 135 8.58 -1.93 -11.62
C SER A 135 8.64 -0.57 -10.93
N TRP A 136 9.72 -0.34 -10.19
CA TRP A 136 9.97 0.87 -9.42
C TRP A 136 11.38 1.38 -9.63
N ALA A 137 11.54 2.70 -9.55
CA ALA A 137 12.82 3.39 -9.52
C ALA A 137 12.72 4.60 -8.58
N LEU A 138 13.86 5.06 -8.06
CA LEU A 138 13.89 6.35 -7.36
C LEU A 138 13.56 7.46 -8.37
N LEU A 139 12.76 8.44 -7.96
CA LEU A 139 12.47 9.59 -8.79
C LEU A 139 13.72 10.47 -8.88
N ASP A 140 14.25 10.59 -10.09
CA ASP A 140 15.42 11.41 -10.36
C ASP A 140 15.14 12.89 -10.04
N GLU A 141 16.21 13.61 -9.64
CA GLU A 141 16.20 15.05 -9.31
C GLU A 141 15.28 15.46 -8.15
N PHE A 142 14.62 14.52 -7.48
CA PHE A 142 13.92 14.80 -6.22
C PHE A 142 14.93 14.94 -5.07
N PRO A 143 14.79 15.92 -4.17
CA PRO A 143 15.70 16.08 -3.05
C PRO A 143 15.70 14.84 -2.12
N ASN A 144 16.87 14.45 -1.62
CA ASN A 144 17.03 13.31 -0.70
C ASN A 144 16.48 13.64 0.70
N ILE A 145 15.16 13.69 0.82
CA ILE A 145 14.45 14.00 2.06
C ILE A 145 13.36 12.96 2.30
N SER A 146 13.06 12.76 3.58
CA SER A 146 11.95 11.92 4.00
C SER A 146 10.61 12.52 3.57
N VAL A 147 9.82 11.76 2.81
CA VAL A 147 8.54 12.23 2.25
C VAL A 147 7.36 11.61 3.01
N TRP A 148 6.48 12.50 3.48
CA TRP A 148 5.28 12.18 4.24
C TRP A 148 4.09 12.89 3.58
N ASP A 149 2.87 12.44 3.87
CA ASP A 149 1.60 13.01 3.41
C ASP A 149 0.62 13.10 4.59
#